data_AF-A0AAJ2H2H0-F1
#
_entry.id   AF-A0AAJ2H2H0-F1
#
_cell.length_a   1.000
_cell.length_b   1.000
_cell.length_c   1.000
_cell.angle_alpha   90.00
_cell.angle_beta   90.00
_cell.angle_gamma   90.00
#
_symmetry.space_group_name_H-M   'P 1'
#
loop_
_entity.id
_entity.type
_entity.pdbx_description
1 polymer ?
#
loop_
_entity_poly.entity_id
_entity_poly.type
_entity_poly.pdbx_seq_one_letter_code
_entity_poly.pdbx_strand_id
1 'polypeptide(L)' 'NSGNIPVTYQLIQSGDTWKVRNVSLNGIDIGLTFRNQFSSTVQNSKGNLDTAIASFTPSADAAGSK' A
#
# COMPACT_ATOMS: atom_id res chain seq x y z
N ASN A 1 -11.58 17.09 19.98
CA ASN A 1 -12.42 16.25 19.11
C ASN A 1 -11.57 15.07 18.69
N SER A 2 -11.69 13.92 19.35
CA SER A 2 -10.83 12.75 19.07
C SER A 2 -11.38 12.05 17.83
N GLY A 3 -10.84 12.38 16.66
CA GLY A 3 -11.28 11.78 15.40
C GLY A 3 -11.04 10.28 15.39
N ASN A 4 -12.11 9.50 15.28
CA ASN A 4 -12.01 8.04 15.11
C ASN A 4 -11.68 7.74 13.65
N ILE A 5 -10.63 6.94 13.42
CA ILE A 5 -10.23 6.48 12.08
C ILE A 5 -10.68 5.03 11.95
N PRO A 6 -11.76 4.71 11.20
CA PRO A 6 -12.11 3.34 10.87
C PRO A 6 -10.97 2.61 10.15
N VAL A 7 -10.67 1.40 10.63
CA VAL A 7 -9.65 0.51 10.10
C VAL A 7 -10.28 -0.83 9.74
N THR A 8 -10.05 -1.29 8.52
CA THR A 8 -10.47 -2.62 8.04
C THR A 8 -9.26 -3.45 7.67
N TYR A 9 -9.17 -4.67 8.18
CA TYR A 9 -8.10 -5.62 7.87
C TYR A 9 -8.60 -6.70 6.91
N GLN A 10 -7.82 -6.99 5.86
CA GLN A 10 -7.98 -8.19 5.05
C GLN A 10 -6.95 -9.21 5.53
N LEU A 11 -7.42 -10.37 5.99
CA LEU A 11 -6.55 -11.43 6.50
C LEU A 11 -6.50 -12.61 5.52
N ILE A 12 -5.39 -13.33 5.54
CA ILE A 12 -5.26 -14.65 4.92
C ILE A 12 -4.73 -15.66 5.93
N GLN A 13 -5.26 -16.88 5.88
CA GLN A 13 -4.71 -18.01 6.62
C GLN A 13 -3.42 -18.51 5.97
N SER A 14 -2.34 -18.58 6.75
CA SER A 14 -1.01 -19.04 6.35
C SER A 14 -0.57 -20.10 7.36
N GLY A 15 -0.69 -21.37 6.95
CA GLY A 15 -0.61 -22.51 7.87
C GLY A 15 -1.73 -22.45 8.91
N ASP A 16 -1.36 -22.57 10.18
CA ASP A 16 -2.32 -22.54 11.30
C ASP A 16 -2.58 -21.13 11.86
N THR A 17 -2.10 -20.07 11.18
CA THR A 17 -2.21 -18.69 11.66
C THR A 17 -2.84 -17.76 10.65
N TRP A 18 -3.63 -16.79 11.12
CA TRP A 18 -4.10 -15.68 10.31
C TRP A 18 -3.05 -14.56 10.24
N LYS A 19 -2.80 -14.05 9.03
CA LYS A 19 -1.87 -12.95 8.77
C LYS A 19 -2.59 -11.83 8.04
N VAL A 20 -2.22 -10.58 8.33
CA VAL A 20 -2.72 -9.42 7.61
C VAL A 20 -2.12 -9.42 6.20
N ARG A 21 -2.98 -9.27 5.20
CA ARG A 21 -2.60 -9.12 3.78
C ARG A 21 -2.79 -7.69 3.30
N ASN A 22 -3.80 -6.99 3.80
CA ASN A 22 -4.08 -5.62 3.42
C ASN A 22 -4.79 -4.86 4.55
N VAL A 23 -4.75 -3.54 4.49
CA VAL A 23 -5.43 -2.62 5.41
C VAL A 23 -6.12 -1.53 4.61
N SER A 24 -7.30 -1.13 5.08
CA SER A 24 -7.95 0.10 4.65
C SER A 24 -8.17 1.05 5.82
N LEU A 25 -7.88 2.33 5.62
CA LEU A 25 -8.06 3.41 6.59
C LEU A 25 -9.02 4.42 6.00
N ASN A 26 -10.13 4.73 6.67
CA ASN A 26 -11.15 5.67 6.14
C ASN A 26 -11.62 5.33 4.71
N GLY A 27 -11.66 4.03 4.36
CA GLY A 27 -12.04 3.58 3.01
C GLY A 27 -10.93 3.65 1.96
N ILE A 28 -9.74 4.16 2.30
CA ILE A 28 -8.57 4.16 1.43
C ILE A 28 -7.91 2.79 1.52
N ASP A 29 -7.75 2.08 0.41
CA ASP A 29 -7.01 0.82 0.34
C ASP A 29 -5.50 1.09 0.26
N ILE A 30 -4.77 0.76 1.33
CA ILE A 30 -3.33 1.05 1.44
C ILE A 30 -2.51 0.15 0.51
N GLY A 31 -2.89 -1.12 0.37
CA GLY A 31 -2.23 -2.02 -0.55
C GLY A 31 -2.38 -1.59 -2.00
N LEU A 32 -3.56 -1.12 -2.41
CA LEU A 32 -3.78 -0.56 -3.75
C LEU A 32 -2.96 0.71 -3.97
N THR A 33 -2.92 1.59 -2.97
CA THR A 33 -2.10 2.81 -2.98
C THR A 33 -0.64 2.51 -3.28
N PHE A 34 0.00 1.63 -2.50
CA PHE A 34 1.43 1.32 -2.70
C PHE A 34 1.68 0.55 -4.00
N ARG A 35 0.76 -0.30 -4.45
CA ARG A 35 0.86 -0.95 -5.78
C ARG A 35 0.88 0.07 -6.92
N ASN A 36 0.02 1.07 -6.86
CA ASN A 36 -0.01 2.13 -7.87
C ASN A 36 1.28 2.95 -7.88
N GLN A 37 1.79 3.31 -6.69
CA GLN A 37 3.07 4.03 -6.58
C GLN A 37 4.23 3.20 -7.13
N PHE A 38 4.29 1.91 -6.79
CA PHE A 38 5.34 1.03 -7.29
C PHE A 38 5.27 0.87 -8.80
N SER A 39 4.06 0.75 -9.37
CA SER A 39 3.85 0.72 -10.83
C SER A 39 4.41 1.98 -11.50
N SER A 40 4.15 3.16 -10.95
CA SER A 40 4.74 4.42 -11.44
C SER A 40 6.26 4.45 -11.31
N THR A 41 6.83 3.93 -10.23
CA THR A 41 8.29 3.81 -10.05
C THR A 41 8.91 2.87 -11.08
N VAL A 42 8.27 1.74 -11.39
CA VAL A 42 8.72 0.81 -12.44
C VAL A 42 8.67 1.47 -13.81
N GLN A 43 7.60 2.20 -14.12
CA GLN A 43 7.47 2.96 -15.36
C GLN A 43 8.58 4.01 -15.50
N ASN A 44 8.85 4.79 -14.45
CA ASN A 44 9.92 5.79 -14.42
C ASN A 44 11.32 5.15 -14.54
N SER A 45 11.47 3.92 -14.04
CA SER A 45 12.68 3.10 -14.16
C SER A 45 12.77 2.37 -15.51
N LYS A 46 11.88 2.67 -16.48
CA LYS A 46 11.81 2.03 -17.81
C LYS A 46 11.71 0.50 -17.74
N GLY A 47 11.02 -0.02 -16.72
CA GLY A 47 10.87 -1.45 -16.50
C GLY A 47 12.05 -2.14 -15.82
N ASN A 48 13.14 -1.44 -15.50
CA ASN A 48 14.22 -2.01 -14.71
C ASN A 48 13.77 -2.18 -13.25
N LEU A 49 13.61 -3.44 -12.82
CA LEU A 49 13.12 -3.76 -11.49
C LEU A 49 14.15 -3.48 -10.38
N ASP A 50 15.44 -3.68 -10.63
CA ASP A 50 16.48 -3.38 -9.63
C ASP A 50 16.51 -1.89 -9.32
N THR A 51 16.47 -1.05 -10.35
CA THR A 51 16.37 0.40 -10.21
C THR A 51 15.07 0.81 -9.52
N ALA A 52 13.95 0.19 -9.89
CA ALA A 52 12.66 0.50 -9.28
C ALA A 52 12.64 0.15 -7.78
N ILE A 53 13.16 -1.02 -7.40
CA ILE A 53 13.27 -1.45 -6.01
C ILE A 53 14.21 -0.52 -5.23
N ALA A 54 15.37 -0.18 -5.80
CA ALA A 54 16.34 0.71 -5.15
C ALA A 54 15.83 2.15 -4.96
N SER A 55 14.93 2.62 -5.83
CA SER A 55 14.38 3.99 -5.81
C SER A 55 12.98 4.10 -5.21
N PHE A 56 12.35 2.99 -4.83
CA PHE A 56 10.96 3.01 -4.35
C PHE A 56 10.85 3.57 -2.93
N THR A 57 10.22 4.74 -2.81
CA THR A 57 9.87 5.37 -1.53
C THR A 57 8.35 5.51 -1.42
N PRO A 58 7.64 4.54 -0.81
CA PRO A 58 6.19 4.63 -0.67
C PRO A 58 5.78 5.72 0.31
N SER A 59 4.66 6.41 0.03
CA SER A 59 4.04 7.37 0.94
C SER A 59 2.53 7.12 1.04
N ALA A 60 1.99 7.11 2.26
CA ALA A 60 0.54 6.97 2.47
C ALA A 60 -0.23 8.25 2.09
N ASP A 61 0.42 9.41 2.06
CA ASP A 61 -0.20 10.72 1.84
C ASP A 61 -0.68 10.92 0.39
N ALA A 62 -0.03 10.24 -0.56
CA ALA A 62 -0.41 10.27 -1.96
C ALA A 62 -1.79 9.65 -2.22
N ALA A 63 -2.36 8.90 -1.28
CA ALA A 63 -3.73 8.39 -1.36
C ALA A 63 -4.79 9.32 -0.73
N GLY A 64 -4.37 10.16 0.24
CA GLY A 64 -5.25 11.05 1.00
C GLY A 64 -5.41 12.44 0.38
N SER A 65 -4.70 12.73 -0.71
CA SER A 65 -4.79 13.99 -1.45
C SER A 65 -5.88 13.89 -2.54
N LYS A 66 -7.14 13.78 -2.14
CA LYS A 66 -8.31 14.00 -3.00
C LYS A 66 -9.30 14.91 -2.29
#